data_AF-A0A382CFY7-F1
#
_entry.id   AF-A0A382CFY7-F1
#
_cell.length_a   1.000
_cell.length_b   1.000
_cell.length_c   1.000
_cell.angle_alpha   90.00
_cell.angle_beta   90.00
_cell.angle_gamma   90.00
#
_symmetry.space_group_name_H-M   'P 1'
#
loop_
_entity.id
_entity.type
_entity.pdbx_description
1 polymer ?
#
loop_
_entity_poly.entity_id
_entity_poly.type
_entity_poly.pdbx_seq_one_letter_code
_entity_poly.pdbx_strand_id
1 'polypeptide(L)'
;PCFSVDESTLYSFGNEGYISVPIGVMEIGRGYWLRFEEAETCAFSGELINEATITLRDDWNLIGSISSSVDVNTIIDENNLIIPGTVFGFEGGYFPAETIEPGYGYWLRSTGDGEITLTSEVTNPEN
;
A
#
# COMPACT_ATOMS: atom_id res chain seq x y z
N PRO A 1 15.54 2.81 -10.68
CA PRO A 1 14.16 2.96 -11.19
C PRO A 1 14.11 2.62 -12.68
N CYS A 2 13.02 2.03 -13.16
CA CYS A 2 12.81 1.68 -14.57
C CYS A 2 13.18 2.83 -15.52
N PHE A 3 13.85 2.50 -16.62
CA PHE A 3 14.30 3.49 -17.61
C PHE A 3 13.18 3.93 -18.58
N SER A 4 12.01 3.31 -18.51
CA SER A 4 10.86 3.46 -19.42
C SER A 4 9.61 4.06 -18.77
N VAL A 5 9.64 4.31 -17.46
CA VAL A 5 8.48 4.83 -16.72
C VAL A 5 8.43 6.34 -16.96
N ASP A 6 7.69 6.75 -17.98
CA ASP A 6 7.35 8.16 -18.19
C ASP A 6 6.47 8.65 -17.03
N GLU A 7 6.60 9.94 -16.66
CA GLU A 7 5.86 10.54 -15.53
C GLU A 7 4.32 10.43 -15.64
N SER A 8 3.79 10.05 -16.81
CA SER A 8 2.37 9.84 -17.09
C SER A 8 1.83 8.44 -16.71
N THR A 9 2.69 7.55 -16.20
CA THR A 9 2.35 6.14 -15.98
C THR A 9 2.09 5.77 -14.52
N LEU A 10 2.36 6.68 -13.58
CA LEU A 10 2.12 6.48 -12.16
C LEU A 10 0.83 7.17 -11.73
N TYR A 11 -0.04 6.44 -11.01
CA TYR A 11 -1.33 6.93 -10.56
C TYR A 11 -1.50 6.71 -9.05
N SER A 12 -1.91 7.76 -8.35
CA SER A 12 -2.36 7.69 -6.96
C SER A 12 -3.89 7.65 -6.90
N PHE A 13 -4.44 7.11 -5.81
CA PHE A 13 -5.87 7.19 -5.54
C PHE A 13 -6.16 8.25 -4.48
N GLY A 14 -7.13 9.12 -4.75
CA GLY A 14 -7.60 10.16 -3.84
C GLY A 14 -9.09 10.43 -3.98
N ASN A 15 -9.55 11.57 -3.45
CA ASN A 15 -10.98 11.88 -3.30
C ASN A 15 -11.74 11.96 -4.63
N GLU A 16 -11.07 12.30 -5.73
CA GLU A 16 -11.66 12.37 -7.07
C GLU A 16 -11.37 11.13 -7.91
N GLY A 17 -10.85 10.06 -7.29
CA GLY A 17 -10.42 8.84 -7.95
C GLY A 17 -8.93 8.86 -8.29
N TYR A 18 -8.58 8.35 -9.47
CA TYR A 18 -7.19 8.21 -9.89
C TYR A 18 -6.62 9.51 -10.45
N ILE A 19 -5.43 9.88 -9.96
CA ILE A 19 -4.70 11.08 -10.39
C ILE A 19 -3.31 10.64 -10.82
N SER A 20 -2.89 11.06 -12.02
CA SER A 20 -1.52 10.86 -12.48
C SER A 20 -0.56 11.74 -11.69
N VAL A 21 0.52 11.15 -11.19
CA VAL A 21 1.50 11.83 -10.33
C VAL A 21 2.93 11.49 -10.77
N PRO A 22 3.91 12.40 -10.63
CA PRO A 22 5.30 12.09 -10.94
C PRO A 22 5.89 11.04 -10.00
N ILE A 23 6.84 10.23 -10.48
CA ILE A 23 7.49 9.20 -9.65
C ILE A 23 8.22 9.77 -8.43
N GLY A 24 8.69 11.02 -8.51
CA GLY A 24 9.38 11.69 -7.42
C GLY A 24 8.50 12.05 -6.22
N VAL A 25 7.18 11.91 -6.30
CA VAL A 25 6.26 12.18 -5.18
C VAL A 25 5.79 10.91 -4.46
N MET A 26 6.39 9.75 -4.78
CA MET A 26 6.07 8.52 -4.08
C MET A 26 6.37 8.65 -2.58
N GLU A 27 5.42 8.17 -1.79
CA GLU A 27 5.44 8.22 -0.33
C GLU A 27 5.48 6.78 0.20
N ILE A 28 6.26 6.56 1.25
CA ILE A 28 6.31 5.28 1.96
C ILE A 28 4.90 4.96 2.47
N GLY A 29 4.47 3.70 2.30
CA GLY A 29 3.18 3.22 2.77
C GLY A 29 1.96 3.68 1.94
N ARG A 30 2.13 4.58 0.97
CA ARG A 30 1.07 4.88 -0.02
C ARG A 30 1.14 3.89 -1.19
N GLY A 31 -0.02 3.41 -1.63
CA GLY A 31 -0.10 2.53 -2.79
C GLY A 31 -0.29 3.33 -4.09
N TYR A 32 0.28 2.81 -5.17
CA TYR A 32 0.25 3.45 -6.48
C TYR A 32 0.06 2.40 -7.57
N TRP A 33 -0.55 2.81 -8.68
CA TRP A 33 -0.57 2.02 -9.91
C TRP A 33 0.53 2.47 -10.85
N LEU A 34 1.32 1.50 -11.31
CA LEU A 34 2.27 1.67 -12.40
C LEU A 34 1.66 1.04 -13.65
N ARG A 35 1.49 1.85 -14.71
CA ARG A 35 1.00 1.39 -16.01
C ARG A 35 2.16 1.24 -16.97
N PHE A 36 2.35 0.04 -17.51
CA PHE A 36 3.31 -0.20 -18.59
C PHE A 36 2.57 -0.39 -19.92
N GLU A 37 3.15 0.10 -21.02
CA GLU A 37 2.61 -0.17 -22.37
C GLU A 37 2.94 -1.59 -22.84
N GLU A 38 4.02 -2.16 -22.33
CA GLU A 38 4.48 -3.53 -22.58
C GLU A 38 4.83 -4.21 -21.26
N ALA A 39 4.93 -5.54 -21.25
CA ALA A 39 5.32 -6.26 -20.04
C ALA A 39 6.77 -5.93 -19.66
N GLU A 40 6.97 -5.38 -18.47
CA GLU A 40 8.28 -4.97 -17.98
C GLU A 40 8.48 -5.30 -16.50
N THR A 41 9.73 -5.55 -16.11
CA THR A 41 10.13 -5.74 -14.72
C THR A 41 10.80 -4.47 -14.19
N CYS A 42 10.26 -3.94 -13.09
CA CYS A 42 10.88 -2.82 -12.38
C CYS A 42 11.64 -3.25 -11.13
N ALA A 43 12.88 -2.81 -11.00
CA ALA A 43 13.63 -2.95 -9.76
C ALA A 43 13.58 -1.63 -8.96
N PHE A 44 13.02 -1.71 -7.75
CA PHE A 44 13.13 -0.67 -6.72
C PHE A 44 14.22 -1.09 -5.74
N SER A 45 15.10 -0.17 -5.41
CA SER A 45 16.22 -0.39 -4.48
C SER A 45 16.31 0.79 -3.53
N GLY A 46 16.59 0.51 -2.26
CA GLY A 46 16.72 1.50 -1.21
C GLY A 46 17.07 0.83 0.11
N GLU A 47 17.00 1.60 1.19
CA GLU A 47 17.12 1.07 2.55
C GLU A 47 15.86 0.30 2.96
N LEU A 48 16.03 -0.66 3.86
CA LEU A 48 14.91 -1.40 4.42
C LEU A 48 14.01 -0.47 5.22
N ILE A 49 12.71 -0.55 4.93
CA ILE A 49 11.63 0.09 5.67
C ILE A 49 11.00 -0.98 6.53
N ASN A 50 11.23 -0.92 7.83
CA ASN A 50 10.70 -1.88 8.80
C ASN A 50 9.35 -1.45 9.38
N GLU A 51 9.01 -0.18 9.25
CA GLU A 51 7.79 0.41 9.78
C GLU A 51 7.31 1.54 8.86
N ALA A 52 5.99 1.66 8.70
CA ALA A 52 5.37 2.78 8.00
C ALA A 52 4.03 3.14 8.63
N THR A 53 3.84 4.42 8.93
CA THR A 53 2.55 5.00 9.30
C THR A 53 1.83 5.45 8.03
N ILE A 54 0.59 5.00 7.87
CA ILE A 54 -0.23 5.21 6.68
C ILE A 54 -1.48 5.97 7.08
N THR A 55 -1.66 7.16 6.50
CA THR A 55 -2.90 7.92 6.65
C THR A 55 -4.01 7.30 5.80
N LEU A 56 -5.09 6.93 6.46
CA LEU A 56 -6.34 6.49 5.84
C LEU A 56 -7.34 7.64 5.75
N ARG A 57 -8.16 7.58 4.72
CA ARG A 57 -9.38 8.38 4.59
C ARG A 57 -10.60 7.50 4.74
N ASP A 58 -11.74 8.10 5.04
CA ASP A 58 -13.02 7.40 4.97
C ASP A 58 -13.19 6.69 3.60
N ASP A 59 -13.80 5.51 3.63
CA ASP A 59 -14.00 4.63 2.48
C ASP A 59 -12.68 3.98 1.95
N TRP A 60 -12.53 3.82 0.63
CA TRP A 60 -11.46 3.03 0.03
C TRP A 60 -10.10 3.74 0.05
N ASN A 61 -9.06 3.00 0.40
CA ASN A 61 -7.67 3.46 0.41
C ASN A 61 -6.80 2.47 -0.36
N LEU A 62 -5.91 3.00 -1.19
CA LEU A 62 -4.84 2.23 -1.82
C LEU A 62 -3.56 2.45 -1.03
N ILE A 63 -3.14 1.42 -0.31
CA ILE A 63 -1.95 1.42 0.55
C ILE A 63 -0.80 0.66 -0.10
N GLY A 64 0.42 1.00 0.30
CA GLY A 64 1.64 0.30 -0.09
C GLY A 64 2.12 -0.64 1.01
N SER A 65 3.21 -1.33 0.75
CA SER A 65 3.85 -2.25 1.70
C SER A 65 5.09 -1.63 2.37
N ILE A 66 5.62 -2.34 3.36
CA ILE A 66 6.98 -2.16 3.87
C ILE A 66 7.94 -3.18 3.23
N SER A 67 9.18 -3.28 3.70
CA SER A 67 10.20 -4.19 3.13
C SER A 67 10.04 -5.67 3.52
N SER A 68 9.10 -6.00 4.40
CA SER A 68 8.74 -7.36 4.80
C SER A 68 7.24 -7.64 4.59
N SER A 69 6.87 -8.90 4.48
CA SER A 69 5.47 -9.31 4.50
C SER A 69 4.85 -8.99 5.87
N VAL A 70 3.63 -8.46 5.87
CA VAL A 70 2.86 -8.12 7.09
C VAL A 70 1.52 -8.84 7.04
N ASP A 71 1.17 -9.58 8.09
CA ASP A 71 -0.16 -10.19 8.22
C ASP A 71 -1.18 -9.07 8.49
N VAL A 72 -2.30 -9.07 7.77
CA VAL A 72 -3.36 -8.07 7.92
C VAL A 72 -3.87 -7.98 9.36
N ASN A 73 -3.86 -9.08 10.11
CA ASN A 73 -4.29 -9.13 11.51
C ASN A 73 -3.26 -8.53 12.49
N THR A 74 -2.04 -8.26 12.04
CA THR A 74 -0.97 -7.63 12.83
C THR A 74 -0.83 -6.13 12.57
N ILE A 75 -1.64 -5.58 11.66
CA ILE A 75 -1.66 -4.14 11.41
C ILE A 75 -2.10 -3.43 12.69
N ILE A 76 -1.30 -2.44 13.11
CA ILE A 76 -1.61 -1.63 14.27
C ILE A 76 -2.66 -0.60 13.86
N ASP A 77 -3.88 -0.78 14.37
CA ASP A 77 -5.05 0.06 14.11
C ASP A 77 -5.74 0.40 15.44
N GLU A 78 -5.22 1.39 16.15
CA GLU A 78 -5.69 1.77 17.49
C GLU A 78 -7.16 2.23 17.50
N ASN A 79 -7.63 2.75 16.37
CA ASN A 79 -8.96 3.34 16.22
C ASN A 79 -9.96 2.36 15.57
N ASN A 80 -9.56 1.13 15.25
CA ASN A 80 -10.38 0.13 14.54
C ASN A 80 -10.98 0.69 13.23
N LEU A 81 -10.16 1.39 12.46
CA LEU A 81 -10.50 2.00 11.20
C LEU A 81 -10.74 0.96 10.10
N ILE A 82 -9.93 -0.10 10.04
CA ILE A 82 -9.98 -1.10 8.96
C ILE A 82 -11.25 -1.93 9.09
N ILE A 83 -12.07 -1.94 8.04
CA ILE A 83 -13.25 -2.80 7.98
C ILE A 83 -12.78 -4.25 7.71
N PRO A 84 -13.08 -5.22 8.59
CA PRO A 84 -12.64 -6.60 8.40
C PRO A 84 -13.12 -7.20 7.08
N GLY A 85 -12.25 -7.97 6.43
CA GLY A 85 -12.55 -8.62 5.14
C GLY A 85 -12.58 -7.68 3.94
N THR A 86 -12.04 -6.46 4.07
CA THR A 86 -11.97 -5.48 2.97
C THR A 86 -10.57 -5.30 2.39
N VAL A 87 -9.60 -6.10 2.82
CA VAL A 87 -8.24 -6.04 2.25
C VAL A 87 -8.17 -6.86 0.98
N PHE A 88 -7.81 -6.21 -0.13
CA PHE A 88 -7.73 -6.84 -1.45
C PHE A 88 -6.42 -6.51 -2.15
N GLY A 89 -5.77 -7.54 -2.68
CA GLY A 89 -4.72 -7.38 -3.69
C GLY A 89 -5.33 -7.37 -5.09
N PHE A 90 -4.47 -7.14 -6.09
CA PHE A 90 -4.87 -7.21 -7.49
C PHE A 90 -3.83 -7.96 -8.32
N GLU A 91 -4.30 -8.99 -9.01
CA GLU A 91 -3.51 -9.78 -9.96
C GLU A 91 -4.43 -10.24 -11.10
N GLY A 92 -4.57 -9.40 -12.13
CA GLY A 92 -5.56 -9.61 -13.21
C GLY A 92 -7.03 -9.48 -12.77
N GLY A 93 -7.27 -9.32 -11.47
CA GLY A 93 -8.55 -9.14 -10.81
C GLY A 93 -8.33 -8.95 -9.31
N TYR A 94 -9.36 -8.48 -8.60
CA TYR A 94 -9.30 -8.32 -7.15
C TYR A 94 -9.40 -9.67 -6.45
N PHE A 95 -8.54 -9.89 -5.45
CA PHE A 95 -8.56 -11.07 -4.61
C PHE A 95 -8.42 -10.68 -3.13
N PRO A 96 -9.10 -11.38 -2.20
CA PRO A 96 -8.91 -11.13 -0.77
C PRO A 96 -7.46 -11.40 -0.38
N ALA A 97 -6.83 -10.47 0.35
CA ALA A 97 -5.47 -10.63 0.81
C ALA A 97 -5.44 -10.79 2.33
N GLU A 98 -4.68 -11.79 2.79
CA GLU A 98 -4.40 -12.01 4.21
C GLU A 98 -3.02 -11.44 4.61
N THR A 99 -2.17 -11.15 3.61
CA THR A 99 -0.84 -10.57 3.80
C THR A 99 -0.60 -9.39 2.85
N ILE A 100 0.15 -8.41 3.34
CA ILE A 100 0.66 -7.27 2.59
C ILE A 100 2.10 -7.60 2.18
N GLU A 101 2.31 -7.97 0.92
CA GLU A 101 3.61 -8.37 0.39
C GLU A 101 4.45 -7.17 -0.09
N PRO A 102 5.78 -7.21 0.09
CA PRO A 102 6.68 -6.16 -0.39
C PRO A 102 6.55 -5.86 -1.87
N GLY A 103 6.40 -4.58 -2.22
CA GLY A 103 6.38 -4.10 -3.60
C GLY A 103 4.98 -4.09 -4.24
N TYR A 104 3.94 -4.51 -3.52
CA TYR A 104 2.56 -4.50 -4.00
C TYR A 104 1.73 -3.41 -3.33
N GLY A 105 0.67 -2.99 -4.04
CA GLY A 105 -0.38 -2.13 -3.51
C GLY A 105 -1.61 -2.93 -3.13
N TYR A 106 -2.27 -2.54 -2.04
CA TYR A 106 -3.45 -3.20 -1.51
C TYR A 106 -4.57 -2.21 -1.26
N TRP A 107 -5.79 -2.62 -1.61
CA TRP A 107 -6.99 -1.91 -1.22
C TRP A 107 -7.40 -2.30 0.18
N LEU A 108 -7.83 -1.33 0.97
CA LEU A 108 -8.57 -1.57 2.19
C LEU A 108 -9.66 -0.51 2.35
N ARG A 109 -10.71 -0.83 3.10
CA ARG A 109 -11.78 0.11 3.39
C ARG A 109 -11.71 0.56 4.84
N SER A 110 -11.73 1.87 5.05
CA SER A 110 -11.74 2.49 6.36
C SER A 110 -13.15 2.90 6.77
N THR A 111 -13.42 2.94 8.07
CA THR A 111 -14.63 3.53 8.67
C THR A 111 -14.54 5.05 8.86
N GLY A 112 -13.38 5.65 8.61
CA GLY A 112 -13.15 7.09 8.73
C GLY A 112 -11.70 7.50 8.46
N ASP A 113 -11.42 8.78 8.66
CA ASP A 113 -10.06 9.31 8.56
C ASP A 113 -9.22 8.91 9.79
N GLY A 114 -7.95 8.62 9.58
CA GLY A 114 -7.02 8.32 10.67
C GLY A 114 -5.72 7.69 10.17
N GLU A 115 -5.06 6.93 11.02
CA GLU A 115 -3.75 6.34 10.72
C GLU A 115 -3.69 4.89 11.18
N ILE A 116 -2.97 4.08 10.41
CA ILE A 116 -2.59 2.71 10.76
C ILE A 116 -1.07 2.59 10.64
N THR A 117 -0.49 1.60 11.31
CA THR A 117 0.94 1.31 11.20
C THR A 117 1.18 -0.12 10.74
N LEU A 118 1.98 -0.25 9.68
CA LEU A 118 2.58 -1.51 9.27
C LEU A 118 3.95 -1.63 9.94
N THR A 119 4.25 -2.78 10.53
CA THR A 119 5.56 -3.05 11.15
C THR A 119 6.00 -4.48 10.88
N SER A 120 7.31 -4.66 10.68
CA SER A 120 7.96 -5.97 10.59
C SER A 120 8.20 -6.60 11.96
N GLU A 121 8.08 -5.79 13.02
CA GLU A 121 8.24 -6.25 14.39
C GLU A 121 6.89 -6.81 14.86
N VAL A 122 6.81 -8.14 14.99
CA VAL A 122 5.69 -8.75 15.72
C VAL A 122 5.82 -8.29 17.16
N THR A 123 4.98 -7.35 17.59
CA THR A 123 4.84 -7.04 19.01
C THR A 123 4.30 -8.30 19.69
N ASN A 124 5.20 -9.07 20.29
CA ASN A 124 4.81 -10.22 21.09
C ASN A 124 4.03 -9.66 22.30
N PRO A 125 2.74 -10.00 22.51
CA PRO A 125 1.95 -9.45 23.61
C PRO A 125 2.34 -10.01 24.99
N GLU A 126 3.58 -10.51 25.16
CA GLU A 126 4.07 -11.17 26.38
C GLU A 126 5.43 -10.63 26.88
N ASN A 127 5.60 -9.31 26.99
CA ASN A 127 6.63 -8.74 27.89
C ASN A 127 6.05 -7.60 28.74
#